data_AF-A0A7W8IH34-F1
#
_entry.id   AF-A0A7W8IH34-F1
#
_cell.length_a   1.000
_cell.length_b   1.000
_cell.length_c   1.000
_cell.angle_alpha   90.00
_cell.angle_beta   90.00
_cell.angle_gamma   90.00
#
_symmetry.space_group_name_H-M   'P 1'
#
loop_
_entity.id
_entity.type
_entity.pdbx_description
1 polymer ?
#
loop_
_entity_poly.entity_id
_entity_poly.type
_entity_poly.pdbx_seq_one_letter_code
_entity_poly.pdbx_strand_id
1 'polypeptide(L)'
;MPEGDTIYRAARALQKAIGGKVVTGFDTGLAKLARVNDDAPLVGRTVEKVESRGKWCLISFSGDLILVTHMLMSGSWHLYRTGGVVVDGKGSDAGGGSDGGMGGCGVQYSGGRVSYGAVSGTK
;
A
#
# COMPACT_ATOMS: atom_id res chain seq x y z
N MET A 1 19.86 6.59 -2.71
CA MET A 1 18.56 6.60 -3.40
C MET A 1 18.41 5.16 -3.84
N PRO A 2 17.32 4.44 -3.54
CA PRO A 2 17.15 3.09 -4.06
C PRO A 2 17.40 3.12 -5.58
N GLU A 3 18.34 2.31 -6.03
CA GLU A 3 18.64 2.17 -7.44
C GLU A 3 17.45 1.49 -8.14
N GLY A 4 17.37 1.62 -9.47
CA GLY A 4 16.26 1.05 -10.26
C GLY A 4 16.02 -0.44 -9.96
N ASP A 5 17.08 -1.20 -9.71
CA ASP A 5 17.03 -2.61 -9.32
C ASP A 5 16.33 -2.84 -7.98
N THR A 6 16.49 -1.94 -7.01
CA THR A 6 15.82 -2.04 -5.70
C THR A 6 14.31 -1.87 -5.86
N ILE A 7 13.91 -0.88 -6.66
CA ILE A 7 12.50 -0.58 -6.92
C ILE A 7 11.87 -1.68 -7.76
N TYR A 8 12.60 -2.21 -8.75
CA TYR A 8 12.17 -3.36 -9.55
C TYR A 8 11.91 -4.59 -8.68
N ARG A 9 12.83 -4.91 -7.76
CA ARG A 9 12.66 -6.03 -6.82
C ARG A 9 11.47 -5.83 -5.90
N ALA A 10 11.29 -4.61 -5.36
CA ALA A 10 10.14 -4.26 -4.54
C ALA A 10 8.82 -4.41 -5.31
N ALA A 11 8.74 -3.87 -6.53
CA ALA A 11 7.56 -3.99 -7.39
C ALA A 11 7.22 -5.45 -7.71
N ARG A 12 8.23 -6.28 -8.01
CA ARG A 12 8.06 -7.73 -8.24
C ARG A 12 7.55 -8.46 -6.99
N ALA A 13 8.09 -8.13 -5.82
CA ALA A 13 7.65 -8.72 -4.55
C ALA A 13 6.19 -8.33 -4.24
N LEU A 14 5.84 -7.06 -4.44
CA LEU A 14 4.48 -6.56 -4.30
C LEU A 14 3.53 -7.24 -5.29
N GLN A 15 3.86 -7.30 -6.59
CA GLN A 15 3.04 -7.98 -7.59
C GLN A 15 2.72 -9.41 -7.18
N LYS A 16 3.71 -10.15 -6.67
CA LYS A 16 3.51 -11.52 -6.19
C LYS A 16 2.62 -11.60 -4.95
N ALA A 17 2.69 -10.61 -4.06
CA ALA A 17 1.96 -10.61 -2.80
C ALA A 17 0.50 -10.15 -2.95
N ILE A 18 0.24 -9.16 -3.80
CA ILE A 18 -1.06 -8.47 -3.88
C ILE A 18 -1.69 -8.45 -5.27
N GLY A 19 -0.97 -8.79 -6.34
CA GLY A 19 -1.53 -8.83 -7.68
C GLY A 19 -2.74 -9.76 -7.77
N GLY A 20 -3.82 -9.29 -8.41
CA GLY A 20 -5.09 -9.98 -8.56
C GLY A 20 -5.98 -9.99 -7.32
N LYS A 21 -5.58 -9.33 -6.22
CA LYS A 21 -6.36 -9.31 -4.98
C LYS A 21 -7.24 -8.07 -4.90
N VAL A 22 -8.40 -8.24 -4.27
CA VAL A 22 -9.32 -7.14 -3.95
C VAL A 22 -8.83 -6.40 -2.72
N VAL A 23 -8.85 -5.07 -2.80
CA VAL A 23 -8.56 -4.16 -1.70
C VAL A 23 -9.71 -4.19 -0.71
N THR A 24 -9.43 -4.51 0.54
CA THR A 24 -10.43 -4.59 1.62
C THR A 24 -10.38 -3.42 2.58
N GLY A 25 -9.36 -2.56 2.45
CA GLY A 25 -9.18 -1.37 3.27
C GLY A 25 -8.01 -0.53 2.79
N PHE A 26 -8.09 0.76 3.06
CA PHE A 26 -7.07 1.74 2.71
C PHE A 26 -6.99 2.80 3.81
N ASP A 27 -5.78 3.16 4.20
CA ASP A 27 -5.54 4.28 5.10
C ASP A 27 -4.30 5.05 4.64
N THR A 28 -4.29 6.35 4.96
CA THR A 28 -3.18 7.21 4.60
C THR A 28 -3.10 8.41 5.54
N GLY A 29 -1.87 8.80 5.87
CA GLY A 29 -1.59 10.09 6.53
C GLY A 29 -1.48 11.26 5.55
N LEU A 30 -1.63 11.03 4.23
CA LEU A 30 -1.44 12.04 3.20
C LEU A 30 -2.79 12.60 2.73
N ALA A 31 -3.06 13.87 3.05
CA ALA A 31 -4.32 14.53 2.71
C ALA A 31 -4.70 14.45 1.23
N LYS A 32 -3.72 14.45 0.31
CA LYS A 32 -3.96 14.30 -1.12
C LYS A 32 -4.50 12.90 -1.47
N LEU A 33 -3.96 11.85 -0.86
CA LEU A 33 -4.43 10.49 -1.07
C LEU A 33 -5.78 10.25 -0.39
N ALA A 34 -6.01 10.86 0.78
CA ALA A 34 -7.30 10.81 1.46
C ALA A 34 -8.43 11.33 0.57
N ARG A 35 -8.26 12.53 -0.01
CA ARG A 35 -9.25 13.12 -0.94
C ARG A 35 -9.52 12.22 -2.15
N VAL A 36 -8.48 11.65 -2.75
CA VAL A 36 -8.65 10.72 -3.88
C VAL A 36 -9.46 9.49 -3.46
N ASN A 37 -9.23 8.95 -2.26
CA ASN A 37 -10.00 7.82 -1.76
C ASN A 37 -11.45 8.20 -1.39
N ASP A 38 -11.70 9.44 -0.95
CA ASP A 38 -13.06 9.93 -0.69
C ASP A 38 -13.86 10.06 -2.00
N ASP A 39 -13.23 10.61 -3.05
CA ASP A 39 -13.87 10.80 -4.37
C ASP A 39 -13.99 9.47 -5.15
N ALA A 40 -12.98 8.62 -5.05
CA ALA A 40 -12.85 7.37 -5.79
C ALA A 40 -12.28 6.26 -4.89
N PRO A 41 -13.13 5.60 -4.09
CA PRO A 41 -12.68 4.62 -3.10
C PRO A 41 -11.80 3.51 -3.68
N LEU A 42 -10.71 3.21 -2.98
CA LEU A 42 -9.84 2.08 -3.32
C LEU A 42 -10.45 0.74 -2.90
N VAL A 43 -11.24 0.73 -1.83
CA VAL A 43 -11.90 -0.47 -1.32
C VAL A 43 -12.84 -1.05 -2.38
N GLY A 44 -12.76 -2.37 -2.58
CA GLY A 44 -13.51 -3.10 -3.60
C GLY A 44 -12.82 -3.15 -4.97
N ARG A 45 -11.74 -2.39 -5.19
CA ARG A 45 -10.95 -2.48 -6.43
C ARG A 45 -9.98 -3.65 -6.39
N THR A 46 -9.64 -4.17 -7.56
CA THR A 46 -8.62 -5.21 -7.73
C THR A 46 -7.27 -4.58 -8.04
N VAL A 47 -6.19 -5.05 -7.42
CA VAL A 47 -4.82 -4.70 -7.81
C VAL A 47 -4.49 -5.43 -9.11
N GLU A 48 -4.45 -4.72 -10.23
CA GLU A 48 -4.22 -5.30 -11.54
C GLU A 48 -2.72 -5.50 -11.81
N LYS A 49 -1.90 -4.50 -11.48
CA LYS A 49 -0.48 -4.51 -11.81
C LYS A 49 0.33 -3.69 -10.82
N VAL A 50 1.51 -4.19 -10.48
CA VAL A 50 2.55 -3.47 -9.76
C VAL A 50 3.82 -3.49 -10.61
N GLU A 51 4.32 -2.31 -10.98
CA GLU A 51 5.48 -2.17 -11.84
C GLU A 51 6.42 -1.05 -11.39
N SER A 52 7.71 -1.19 -11.69
CA SER A 52 8.69 -0.12 -11.54
C SER A 52 8.88 0.62 -12.85
N ARG A 53 8.83 1.96 -12.82
CA ARG A 53 9.24 2.82 -13.95
C ARG A 53 10.34 3.75 -13.50
N GLY A 54 11.59 3.37 -13.79
CA GLY A 54 12.77 4.09 -13.32
C GLY A 54 12.80 4.16 -11.79
N LYS A 55 12.66 5.37 -11.25
CA LYS A 55 12.66 5.65 -9.80
C LYS A 55 11.28 5.58 -9.13
N TRP A 56 10.27 5.13 -9.86
CA TRP A 56 8.88 5.08 -9.40
C TRP A 56 8.36 3.65 -9.28
N CYS A 57 7.54 3.40 -8.27
CA CYS A 57 6.74 2.19 -8.14
C CYS A 57 5.26 2.55 -8.35
N LEU A 58 4.62 1.89 -9.31
CA LEU A 58 3.24 2.13 -9.74
C LEU A 58 2.39 0.93 -9.36
N ILE A 59 1.26 1.17 -8.69
CA ILE A 59 0.23 0.17 -8.38
C ILE A 59 -1.05 0.58 -9.11
N SER A 60 -1.42 -0.19 -10.12
CA SER A 60 -2.65 -0.03 -10.89
C SER A 60 -3.78 -0.81 -10.25
N PHE A 61 -4.91 -0.13 -10.03
CA PHE A 61 -6.16 -0.71 -9.56
C PHE A 61 -7.19 -0.69 -10.68
N SER A 62 -8.14 -1.62 -10.61
CA SER A 62 -9.28 -1.65 -11.53
C SER A 62 -10.03 -0.32 -11.52
N GLY A 63 -10.48 0.14 -12.70
CA GLY A 63 -11.14 1.43 -12.87
C GLY A 63 -10.15 2.61 -12.93
N ASP A 64 -9.04 2.42 -13.63
CA ASP A 64 -8.07 3.44 -14.07
C ASP A 64 -7.40 4.26 -12.98
N LEU A 65 -7.36 3.75 -11.74
CA LEU A 65 -6.68 4.41 -10.63
C LEU A 65 -5.27 3.87 -10.46
N ILE A 66 -4.27 4.74 -10.35
CA ILE A 66 -2.87 4.35 -10.19
C ILE A 66 -2.27 5.07 -8.98
N LEU A 67 -1.80 4.31 -8.01
CA LEU A 67 -0.97 4.83 -6.91
C LEU A 67 0.49 4.87 -7.36
N VAL A 68 1.07 6.08 -7.37
CA VAL A 68 2.46 6.31 -7.76
C VAL A 68 3.28 6.67 -6.53
N THR A 69 4.32 5.89 -6.24
CA THR A 69 5.20 6.09 -5.08
C THR A 69 6.67 6.22 -5.50
N HIS A 70 7.43 6.99 -4.72
CA HIS A 70 8.86 7.21 -4.94
C HIS A 70 9.65 6.88 -3.68
N MET A 71 10.48 5.84 -3.72
CA MET A 71 11.16 5.30 -2.53
C MET A 71 12.30 6.19 -1.98
N LEU A 72 12.53 7.38 -2.57
CA LEU A 72 13.48 8.42 -2.11
C LEU A 72 14.87 7.88 -1.75
N MET A 73 15.32 7.98 -0.50
CA MET A 73 16.60 7.39 -0.04
C MET A 73 16.36 6.23 0.92
N SER A 74 15.31 6.33 1.72
CA SER A 74 14.99 5.46 2.85
C SER A 74 13.59 4.86 2.78
N GLY A 75 12.87 5.06 1.67
CA GLY A 75 11.52 4.54 1.52
C GLY A 75 11.50 3.05 1.24
N SER A 76 10.59 2.37 1.91
CA SER A 76 10.39 0.93 1.80
C SER A 76 8.91 0.58 1.79
N TRP A 77 8.63 -0.50 1.07
CA TRP A 77 7.35 -1.19 1.16
C TRP A 77 7.50 -2.36 2.12
N HIS A 78 6.56 -2.47 3.06
CA HIS A 78 6.52 -3.52 4.06
C HIS A 78 5.31 -4.41 3.79
N LEU A 79 5.54 -5.73 3.78
CA LEU A 79 4.51 -6.75 3.62
C LEU A 79 4.18 -7.34 4.99
N TYR A 80 2.91 -7.29 5.38
CA TYR A 80 2.43 -7.88 6.62
C TYR A 80 1.38 -8.96 6.31
N ARG A 81 1.55 -10.15 6.89
CA ARG A 81 0.55 -11.21 6.81
C ARG A 81 -0.44 -11.05 7.95
N THR A 82 -1.73 -11.10 7.67
CA THR A 82 -2.76 -11.16 8.72
C THR A 82 -2.72 -12.57 9.31
N GLY A 83 -2.36 -12.70 10.58
CA GLY A 83 -2.27 -13.98 11.27
C GLY A 83 -3.58 -14.38 11.95
N GLY A 84 -4.04 -15.61 11.71
CA GLY A 84 -4.90 -16.37 12.63
C GLY A 84 -6.43 -16.25 12.44
N VAL A 85 -7.11 -17.39 12.54
CA VAL A 85 -8.54 -17.65 12.32
C VAL A 85 -9.48 -16.72 13.11
N VAL A 86 -10.49 -16.17 12.44
CA VAL A 86 -11.67 -15.58 13.10
C VAL A 86 -12.48 -16.74 13.67
N VAL A 87 -12.38 -16.96 14.98
CA VAL A 87 -13.38 -17.73 15.73
C VAL A 87 -14.39 -16.73 16.31
N ASP A 88 -15.67 -17.02 16.09
CA ASP A 88 -16.83 -16.20 16.42
C ASP A 88 -16.77 -15.50 17.79
N GLY A 89 -17.30 -14.28 17.83
CA GLY A 89 -18.02 -13.81 19.02
C GLY A 89 -17.44 -12.68 19.85
N LYS A 90 -16.69 -11.73 19.28
CA LYS A 90 -16.64 -10.32 19.75
C LYS A 90 -15.75 -9.54 18.80
N GLY A 91 -16.17 -8.33 18.42
CA GLY A 91 -15.34 -7.41 17.65
C GLY A 91 -14.00 -7.26 18.34
N SER A 92 -13.00 -7.95 17.83
CA SER A 92 -11.63 -7.80 18.25
C SER A 92 -11.11 -6.58 17.52
N ASP A 93 -10.83 -5.55 18.30
CA ASP A 93 -9.96 -4.45 17.93
C ASP A 93 -8.67 -5.06 17.39
N ALA A 94 -8.63 -5.30 16.08
CA ALA A 94 -7.40 -5.37 15.33
C ALA A 94 -6.82 -3.98 15.49
N GLY A 95 -6.03 -3.80 16.56
CA GLY A 95 -5.34 -2.57 16.88
C GLY A 95 -4.67 -2.07 15.63
N GLY A 96 -5.35 -1.15 14.96
CA GLY A 96 -4.82 -0.31 13.94
C GLY A 96 -3.82 0.55 14.67
N GLY A 97 -2.60 0.03 14.79
CA GLY A 97 -1.42 0.87 14.89
C GLY A 97 -1.41 1.71 13.63
N SER A 98 -2.19 2.78 13.63
CA SER A 98 -1.82 3.97 12.90
C SER A 98 -0.43 4.30 13.43
N ASP A 99 0.59 3.89 12.71
CA ASP A 99 1.89 4.56 12.70
C ASP A 99 1.67 5.98 12.12
N GLY A 100 0.75 6.72 12.74
CA GLY A 100 0.25 8.04 12.37
C GLY A 100 1.30 9.14 12.60
N GLY A 101 2.57 8.77 12.67
CA GLY A 101 3.70 9.69 12.78
C GLY A 101 4.44 9.95 11.47
N MET A 102 4.26 9.12 10.43
CA MET A 102 5.02 9.28 9.18
C MET A 102 4.09 9.17 7.98
N GLY A 103 4.01 10.21 7.15
CA GLY A 103 3.04 10.40 6.05
C GLY A 103 3.04 9.32 4.96
N GLY A 104 2.62 8.10 5.31
CA GLY A 104 2.56 6.93 4.44
C GLY A 104 1.12 6.56 4.02
N CYS A 105 0.99 5.39 3.41
CA CYS A 105 -0.30 4.78 3.12
C CYS A 105 -0.23 3.26 3.25
N GLY A 106 -1.38 2.64 3.54
CA GLY A 106 -1.53 1.19 3.64
C GLY A 106 -2.68 0.69 2.78
N VAL A 107 -2.48 -0.48 2.17
CA VAL A 107 -3.48 -1.20 1.36
C VAL A 107 -3.69 -2.58 1.96
N GLN A 108 -4.90 -2.87 2.40
CA GLN A 108 -5.32 -4.15 2.97
C GLN A 108 -5.94 -5.04 1.89
N TYR A 109 -5.74 -6.35 1.99
CA TYR A 109 -6.24 -7.35 1.04
C TYR A 109 -6.49 -8.69 1.74
N SER A 110 -7.14 -9.63 1.05
CA SER A 110 -7.34 -10.98 1.60
C SER A 110 -6.01 -11.67 1.95
N GLY A 111 -5.78 -11.87 3.26
CA GLY A 111 -4.59 -12.51 3.82
C GLY A 111 -3.44 -11.57 4.20
N GLY A 112 -3.62 -10.24 4.16
CA GLY A 112 -2.55 -9.33 4.60
C GLY A 112 -2.79 -7.85 4.38
N ARG A 113 -1.73 -7.09 4.59
CA ARG A 113 -1.63 -5.65 4.32
C ARG A 113 -0.26 -5.33 3.78
N VAL A 114 -0.20 -4.39 2.84
CA VAL A 114 1.05 -3.72 2.46
C VAL A 114 1.03 -2.30 2.98
N SER A 115 2.16 -1.82 3.48
CA SER A 115 2.30 -0.44 3.93
C SER A 115 3.52 0.19 3.26
N TYR A 116 3.35 1.43 2.83
CA TYR A 116 4.43 2.26 2.33
C TYR A 116 4.83 3.30 3.39
N GLY A 117 6.07 3.21 3.85
CA GLY A 117 6.67 4.14 4.80
C GLY A 117 7.81 4.91 4.15
N ALA A 118 7.58 6.20 3.86
CA ALA A 118 8.63 7.23 3.84
C ALA A 118 8.07 8.64 3.56
N VAL A 119 8.42 9.60 4.43
CA VAL A 119 8.64 11.01 4.06
C VAL A 119 9.81 11.57 4.89
N SER A 120 10.93 11.88 4.23
CA SER A 120 11.92 12.89 4.66
C SER A 120 12.65 13.35 3.38
N GLY A 121 12.61 14.61 2.93
CA GLY A 121 12.01 15.81 3.49
C GLY A 121 11.63 16.83 2.39
N THR A 122 11.17 18.00 2.83
CA THR A 122 10.83 19.17 2.02
C THR A 122 11.99 19.66 1.16
N LYS A 123 11.74 19.81 -0.15
CA LYS A 123 12.04 21.05 -0.86
C LYS A 123 10.79 21.46 -1.64
#